data_AF-A0A5R9JCJ6-F1
#
_entry.id   AF-A0A5R9JCJ6-F1
#
_cell.length_a   1.000
_cell.length_b   1.000
_cell.length_c   1.000
_cell.angle_alpha   90.00
_cell.angle_beta   90.00
_cell.angle_gamma   90.00
#
_symmetry.space_group_name_H-M   'P 1'
#
loop_
_entity.id
_entity.type
_entity.pdbx_description
1 polymer ?
#
loop_
_entity_poly.entity_id
_entity_poly.type
_entity_poly.pdbx_seq_one_letter_code
_entity_poly.pdbx_strand_id
1 'polypeptide(L)' 'MTSPEPGLYRHYKGGLYTVICVGRHSETEEWLVTYRSEARGDYWVRPLSMWNEAVDGAPRFERA' A
#
# COMPACT_ATOMS: atom_id res chain seq x y z
N MET A 1 -5.49 12.70 -0.51
CA MET A 1 -4.91 11.34 -0.37
C MET A 1 -5.95 10.47 0.28
N THR A 2 -6.35 9.39 -0.36
CA THR A 2 -7.37 8.45 0.13
C THR A 2 -6.70 7.26 0.80
N SER A 3 -7.24 6.81 1.93
CA SER A 3 -6.80 5.58 2.60
C SER A 3 -7.29 4.37 1.80
N PRO A 4 -6.42 3.42 1.39
CA PRO A 4 -6.87 2.19 0.76
C PRO A 4 -7.72 1.38 1.75
N GLU A 5 -8.81 0.79 1.25
CA GLU A 5 -9.55 -0.21 2.01
C GLU A 5 -8.74 -1.51 2.11
N PRO A 6 -8.88 -2.29 3.19
CA PRO A 6 -8.32 -3.64 3.24
C PRO A 6 -8.77 -4.50 2.07
N GLY A 7 -7.87 -5.34 1.55
CA GLY A 7 -8.14 -6.20 0.40
C GLY A 7 -6.95 -6.36 -0.53
N LEU A 8 -7.18 -7.00 -1.67
CA LEU A 8 -6.14 -7.32 -2.64
C LEU A 8 -5.85 -6.13 -3.55
N TYR A 9 -4.55 -5.86 -3.76
CA TYR A 9 -4.04 -4.83 -4.63
C TYR A 9 -2.95 -5.40 -5.54
N ARG A 10 -2.84 -4.84 -6.73
CA ARG A 10 -1.78 -5.12 -7.69
C ARG A 10 -0.83 -3.93 -7.74
N HIS A 11 0.45 -4.18 -7.50
CA HIS A 11 1.50 -3.20 -7.75
C HIS A 11 1.74 -3.07 -9.26
N TYR A 12 2.11 -1.89 -9.75
CA TYR A 12 2.36 -1.67 -11.19
C TYR A 12 3.42 -2.61 -11.79
N LYS A 13 4.33 -3.17 -10.97
CA LYS A 13 5.30 -4.22 -11.39
C LYS A 13 4.70 -5.63 -11.44
N GLY A 14 3.39 -5.80 -11.30
CA GLY A 14 2.66 -7.06 -11.41
C GLY A 14 2.47 -7.85 -10.10
N GLY A 15 3.18 -7.52 -9.03
CA GLY A 15 3.07 -8.22 -7.73
C GLY A 15 1.71 -8.00 -7.05
N LEU A 16 1.19 -9.04 -6.40
CA LEU A 16 -0.05 -9.00 -5.63
C LEU A 16 0.24 -8.82 -4.13
N TYR A 17 -0.53 -7.94 -3.51
CA TYR A 17 -0.37 -7.54 -2.12
C TYR A 17 -1.73 -7.37 -1.45
N THR A 18 -1.88 -7.86 -0.22
CA THR A 18 -3.09 -7.66 0.57
C THR A 18 -2.88 -6.51 1.54
N VAL A 19 -3.64 -5.42 1.38
CA VAL A 19 -3.73 -4.34 2.38
C VAL A 19 -4.48 -4.86 3.59
N ILE A 20 -3.90 -4.64 4.77
CA ILE A 20 -4.45 -5.08 6.05
C ILE A 20 -5.14 -3.91 6.73
N CYS A 21 -4.43 -2.79 6.87
CA CYS A 21 -4.94 -1.57 7.48
C CYS A 21 -4.08 -0.36 7.11
N VAL A 22 -4.60 0.82 7.45
CA VAL A 22 -3.85 2.08 7.46
C VAL A 22 -3.71 2.51 8.92
N GLY A 23 -2.48 2.75 9.35
CA GLY A 23 -2.13 3.19 10.70
C GLY A 23 -1.46 4.55 10.71
N ARG A 24 -1.32 5.14 11.90
CA ARG A 24 -0.58 6.39 12.10
C ARG A 24 0.70 6.08 12.89
N HIS A 25 1.85 6.51 12.36
CA HIS A 25 3.14 6.38 13.04
C HIS A 25 3.14 7.25 14.31
N SER A 26 3.42 6.69 15.48
CA SER A 26 3.26 7.41 16.76
C SER A 26 4.21 8.59 16.94
N GLU A 27 5.41 8.48 16.39
CA GLU A 27 6.51 9.42 16.63
C GLU A 27 6.54 10.56 15.60
N THR A 28 6.04 10.30 14.38
CA THR A 28 6.06 11.27 13.27
C THR A 28 4.66 11.68 12.83
N GLU A 29 3.64 11.01 13.36
CA GLU A 29 2.23 11.17 12.99
C GLU A 29 1.91 10.91 11.51
N GLU A 30 2.82 10.30 10.76
CA GLU A 30 2.65 9.97 9.35
C GLU A 30 1.65 8.82 9.15
N TRP A 31 0.80 8.92 8.13
CA TRP A 31 -0.09 7.84 7.73
C TRP A 31 0.66 6.77 6.95
N LEU A 32 0.53 5.52 7.37
CA LEU A 32 1.22 4.36 6.82
C LEU A 32 0.23 3.27 6.40
N VAL A 33 0.49 2.64 5.25
CA VAL A 33 -0.23 1.45 4.78
C VAL A 33 0.54 0.21 5.18
N THR A 34 -0.12 -0.69 5.89
CA THR A 34 0.41 -2.02 6.25
C THR A 34 -0.18 -3.06 5.32
N TYR A 35 0.67 -3.82 4.64
CA TYR A 35 0.26 -4.79 3.63
C TYR A 35 1.17 -6.02 3.61
N ARG A 36 0.65 -7.14 3.09
CA ARG A 36 1.35 -8.43 2.98
C ARG A 36 1.65 -8.75 1.52
N SER A 37 2.82 -9.28 1.22
CA SER A 37 3.13 -9.88 -0.08
C SER A 37 2.45 -11.23 -0.24
N GLU A 38 1.67 -11.45 -1.31
CA GLU A 38 1.08 -12.76 -1.55
C GLU A 38 2.11 -13.78 -2.06
N ALA A 39 3.21 -13.33 -2.65
CA ALA A 39 4.27 -14.21 -3.14
C ALA A 39 5.22 -14.69 -2.03
N ARG A 40 5.47 -13.85 -1.02
CA ARG A 40 6.48 -14.10 0.03
C ARG A 40 5.90 -14.27 1.43
N GLY A 41 4.68 -13.76 1.66
CA GLY A 41 4.04 -13.76 2.98
C GLY A 41 4.62 -12.78 3.98
N ASP A 42 5.61 -11.97 3.60
CA ASP A 42 6.19 -10.91 4.43
C ASP A 42 5.30 -9.66 4.51
N TYR A 43 5.43 -8.92 5.60
CA TYR A 43 4.67 -7.69 5.87
C TYR A 43 5.53 -6.47 5.59
N TRP A 44 4.92 -5.49 4.95
CA TRP A 44 5.55 -4.24 4.54
C TRP A 44 4.73 -3.08 5.08
N VAL A 45 5.43 -1.98 5.37
CA VAL A 45 4.83 -0.71 5.80
C VAL A 45 5.36 0.39 4.90
N ARG A 46 4.48 1.26 4.41
CA ARG A 46 4.86 2.35 3.49
C ARG A 46 4.04 3.62 3.76
N PRO A 47 4.61 4.82 3.58
CA PRO A 47 3.85 6.06 3.56
C PRO A 47 2.61 6.02 2.66
N LEU A 48 1.48 6.48 3.19
CA LEU A 48 0.21 6.62 2.46
C LEU A 48 0.35 7.56 1.26
N SER A 49 1.20 8.59 1.40
CA SER A 49 1.56 9.50 0.32
C SER A 49 2.16 8.73 -0.85
N MET A 50 3.20 7.93 -0.57
CA MET A 50 3.90 7.13 -1.58
C MET A 50 3.06 5.97 -2.12
N TRP A 51 2.11 5.45 -1.34
CA TRP A 51 1.15 4.44 -1.80
C TRP A 51 0.26 5.00 -2.92
N ASN A 52 -0.24 6.23 -2.74
CA ASN A 52 -1.15 6.90 -3.66
C ASN A 52 -0.45 7.59 -4.84
N GLU A 53 0.87 7.50 -4.95
CA GLU A 53 1.61 8.07 -6.08
C GLU A 53 1.26 7.36 -7.39
N ALA A 54 1.30 8.11 -8.49
CA ALA A 54 1.33 7.56 -9.83
C ALA A 54 2.77 7.32 -10.29
N VAL A 55 2.98 6.28 -11.09
CA VAL A 55 4.23 5.97 -11.79
C VAL A 55 3.91 5.93 -13.28
N ASP A 56 4.57 6.77 -14.08
CA ASP A 56 4.37 6.87 -15.53
C ASP A 56 2.89 7.03 -15.96
N GLY A 57 2.10 7.76 -15.15
CA GLY A 57 0.68 8.02 -15.41
C GLY A 57 -0.29 6.94 -14.92
N ALA A 58 0.19 5.84 -14.33
CA ALA A 58 -0.64 4.79 -13.75
C ALA A 58 -0.55 4.77 -12.21
N PRO A 59 -1.61 4.35 -11.49
CA PRO A 59 -1.53 4.16 -10.04
C PRO A 59 -0.40 3.19 -9.66
N ARG A 60 0.38 3.52 -8.62
CA ARG A 60 1.41 2.60 -8.12
C ARG A 60 0.81 1.28 -7.62
N PHE A 61 -0.36 1.36 -6.98
CA PHE A 61 -1.17 0.24 -6.56
C PHE A 61 -2.61 0.43 -7.00
N GLU A 62 -3.20 -0.61 -7.58
CA GLU A 62 -4.58 -0.64 -8.02
C GLU A 62 -5.32 -1.76 -7.29
N ARG A 63 -6.58 -1.55 -6.91
CA ARG A 63 -7.39 -2.61 -6.27
C ARG A 63 -7.65 -3.71 -7.31
N ALA A 64 -7.36 -4.96 -6.93
CA ALA A 64 -7.46 -6.12 -7.81
C ALA A 64 -8.89 -6.66 -7.91
#